data_AF-A0A8J9X1K6-F1
#
_entry.id   AF-A0A8J9X1K6-F1
#
_cell.length_a   1.000
_cell.length_b   1.000
_cell.length_c   1.000
_cell.angle_alpha   90.00
_cell.angle_beta   90.00
_cell.angle_gamma   90.00
#
_symmetry.space_group_name_H-M   'P 1'
#
loop_
_entity.id
_entity.type
_entity.pdbx_description
1 polymer ?
#
loop_
_entity_poly.entity_id
_entity_poly.type
_entity_poly.pdbx_seq_one_letter_code
_entity_poly.pdbx_strand_id
1 'polypeptide(L)'
;GYDIYEHFDRILSKRAFDIDRRMPIKVRAIHLCTGSGKSVTELILPVLKHMAGPELRLRTKIHAGSNKEICDGFAAFGLRRVHVDAICHGSFHNNETLRAWLHQRRALEEIATP
;
A
#
# COMPACT_ATOMS: atom_id res chain seq x y z
N GLY A 1 26.70 -6.73 -0.64
CA GLY A 1 25.30 -6.93 -0.22
C GLY A 1 24.59 -5.60 -0.30
N TYR A 2 23.29 -5.57 -0.63
CA TYR A 2 22.51 -4.33 -0.66
C TYR A 2 22.32 -3.83 0.79
N ASP A 3 22.88 -2.67 1.14
CA ASP A 3 22.69 -2.08 2.47
C ASP A 3 21.36 -1.35 2.52
N ILE A 4 20.37 -2.04 3.08
CA ILE A 4 19.04 -1.52 3.34
C ILE A 4 19.06 -0.25 4.19
N TYR A 5 20.03 -0.10 5.09
CA TYR A 5 20.07 1.02 6.02
C TYR A 5 20.55 2.30 5.35
N GLU A 6 21.38 2.20 4.30
CA GLU A 6 21.77 3.35 3.47
C GLU A 6 20.63 3.85 2.57
N HIS A 7 19.72 2.95 2.17
CA HIS A 7 18.63 3.28 1.25
C HIS A 7 17.27 3.51 1.93
N PHE A 8 17.11 3.09 3.19
CA PHE A 8 15.87 3.29 3.94
C PHE A 8 15.87 4.64 4.69
N ASP A 9 15.19 5.62 4.10
CA ASP A 9 15.03 6.94 4.71
C ASP A 9 13.96 6.93 5.82
N ARG A 10 14.44 6.89 7.07
CA ARG A 10 13.60 7.00 8.27
C ARG A 10 12.93 8.36 8.39
N ILE A 11 13.53 9.44 7.90
CA ILE A 11 12.96 10.78 7.96
C ILE A 11 11.74 10.85 7.03
N LEU A 12 11.90 10.37 5.79
CA LEU A 12 10.80 10.29 4.83
C LEU A 12 9.66 9.40 5.35
N SER A 13 10.00 8.24 5.92
CA SER A 13 9.01 7.32 6.50
C SER A 13 8.23 7.95 7.65
N LYS A 14 8.90 8.71 8.53
CA LYS A 14 8.24 9.44 9.61
C LYS A 14 7.30 10.51 9.07
N ARG A 15 7.73 11.29 8.08
CA ARG A 15 6.90 12.31 7.42
C ARG A 15 5.65 11.70 6.80
N ALA A 16 5.75 10.53 6.17
CA ALA A 16 4.60 9.84 5.61
C ALA A 16 3.54 9.49 6.69
N PHE A 17 3.97 8.97 7.85
CA PHE A 17 3.05 8.71 8.96
C PHE A 17 2.47 9.99 9.59
N ASP A 18 3.22 11.08 9.59
CA ASP A 18 2.72 12.37 10.08
C ASP A 18 1.68 12.98 9.14
N ILE A 19 1.80 12.78 7.83
CA ILE A 19 0.76 13.13 6.85
C ILE A 19 -0.50 12.33 7.14
N ASP A 20 -0.39 11.01 7.27
CA ASP A 20 -1.53 10.11 7.53
C ASP A 20 -2.36 10.57 8.74
N ARG A 21 -1.69 10.92 9.84
CA ARG A 21 -2.34 11.41 11.07
C ARG A 21 -3.06 12.75 10.92
N ARG A 22 -2.69 13.56 9.92
CA ARG A 22 -3.25 14.90 9.69
C ARG A 22 -4.33 14.91 8.62
N MET A 23 -4.46 13.84 7.83
CA MET A 23 -5.50 13.76 6.82
C MET A 23 -6.87 13.59 7.49
N PRO A 24 -7.93 14.27 7.01
CA PRO A 24 -9.30 14.10 7.52
C PRO A 24 -9.94 12.79 7.02
N ILE A 25 -9.14 11.74 6.84
CA ILE A 25 -9.54 10.44 6.32
C ILE A 25 -9.00 9.39 7.27
N LYS A 26 -9.89 8.57 7.84
CA LYS A 26 -9.50 7.50 8.76
C LYS A 26 -9.04 6.27 7.99
N VAL A 27 -7.74 5.97 8.02
CA VAL A 27 -7.20 4.71 7.47
C VAL A 27 -7.73 3.53 8.28
N ARG A 28 -8.49 2.63 7.65
CA ARG A 28 -9.09 1.47 8.32
C ARG A 28 -8.21 0.22 8.28
N ALA A 29 -7.48 0.02 7.19
CA ALA A 29 -6.58 -1.11 6.97
C ALA A 29 -5.47 -0.71 6.01
N ILE A 30 -4.29 -1.28 6.19
CA ILE A 30 -3.16 -1.18 5.27
C ILE A 30 -2.80 -2.61 4.88
N HIS A 31 -2.82 -2.91 3.58
CA HIS A 31 -2.41 -4.21 3.09
C HIS A 31 -1.10 -4.09 2.31
N LEU A 32 -0.11 -4.88 2.71
CA LEU A 32 1.20 -4.93 2.08
C LEU A 32 1.40 -6.30 1.44
N CYS A 33 1.76 -6.34 0.17
CA CYS A 33 2.00 -7.57 -0.59
C CYS A 33 3.51 -7.69 -0.86
N THR A 34 4.15 -8.72 -0.32
CA THR A 34 5.62 -8.87 -0.40
C THR A 34 6.10 -9.95 -1.38
N GLY A 35 5.16 -10.66 -2.01
CA GLY A 35 5.47 -11.78 -2.91
C GLY A 35 6.02 -13.00 -2.18
N SER A 36 6.59 -13.94 -2.95
CA SER A 36 7.04 -15.27 -2.47
C SER A 36 8.49 -15.32 -1.98
N GLY A 37 9.26 -14.24 -2.12
CA GLY A 37 10.64 -14.16 -1.64
C GLY A 37 10.75 -13.58 -0.23
N LYS A 38 11.82 -13.95 0.50
CA LYS A 38 12.29 -13.18 1.67
C LYS A 38 12.74 -11.80 1.19
N SER A 39 11.78 -10.90 1.04
CA SER A 39 12.03 -9.58 0.48
C SER A 39 12.76 -8.71 1.49
N VAL A 40 13.51 -7.74 0.98
CA VAL A 40 14.01 -6.57 1.72
C VAL A 40 12.94 -5.98 2.65
N THR A 41 11.67 -6.06 2.28
CA THR A 41 10.53 -5.63 3.09
C THR A 41 10.46 -6.34 4.45
N GLU A 42 10.78 -7.62 4.58
CA GLU A 42 10.74 -8.33 5.87
C GLU A 42 11.70 -7.71 6.91
N LEU A 43 12.83 -7.16 6.46
CA LEU A 43 13.83 -6.53 7.32
C LEU A 43 13.39 -5.13 7.78
N ILE A 44 12.75 -4.36 6.89
CA ILE A 44 12.38 -2.97 7.15
C ILE A 44 11.02 -2.88 7.88
N LEU A 45 10.13 -3.83 7.61
CA LEU A 45 8.73 -3.74 8.03
C LEU A 45 8.52 -3.72 9.56
N PRO A 46 9.33 -4.40 10.40
CA PRO A 46 9.31 -4.18 11.84
C PRO A 46 9.58 -2.73 12.24
N VAL A 47 10.54 -2.06 11.58
CA VAL A 47 10.86 -0.65 11.81
C VAL A 47 9.70 0.24 11.38
N LEU A 48 9.13 0.01 10.20
CA LEU A 48 7.94 0.73 9.72
C LEU A 48 6.75 0.58 10.67
N LYS A 49 6.46 -0.65 11.13
CA LYS A 49 5.40 -0.92 12.12
C LYS A 49 5.66 -0.24 13.46
N HIS A 50 6.92 -0.13 13.87
CA HIS A 50 7.28 0.60 15.07
C HIS A 50 6.95 2.08 14.91
N MET A 51 7.44 2.70 13.83
CA MET A 51 7.27 4.13 13.51
C MET A 51 5.81 4.54 13.26
N ALA A 52 5.02 3.66 12.65
CA ALA A 52 3.59 3.88 12.40
C ALA A 52 2.80 4.09 13.71
N GLY A 53 3.29 3.53 14.82
CA GLY A 53 2.60 3.55 16.10
C GLY A 53 1.57 2.40 16.24
N PRO A 54 0.95 2.27 17.42
CA PRO A 54 0.14 1.11 17.77
C PRO A 54 -1.12 0.96 16.91
N GLU A 55 -1.81 2.06 16.59
CA GLU A 55 -3.05 2.03 15.83
C GLU A 55 -2.84 1.52 14.40
N LEU A 56 -1.92 2.14 13.66
CA LEU A 56 -1.61 1.74 12.28
C LEU A 56 -0.99 0.35 12.23
N ARG A 57 -0.16 -0.02 13.21
CA ARG A 57 0.41 -1.37 13.31
C ARG A 57 -0.65 -2.45 13.37
N LEU A 58 -1.73 -2.24 14.12
CA LEU A 58 -2.86 -3.18 14.23
C LEU A 58 -3.70 -3.23 12.94
N ARG A 59 -3.67 -2.17 12.14
CA ARG A 59 -4.36 -2.07 10.85
C ARG A 59 -3.55 -2.61 9.68
N THR A 60 -2.24 -2.85 9.87
CA THR A 60 -1.35 -3.34 8.83
C THR A 60 -1.35 -4.87 8.75
N LYS A 61 -1.89 -5.40 7.65
CA LYS A 61 -1.80 -6.82 7.28
C LYS A 61 -0.75 -7.01 6.19
N ILE A 62 0.10 -8.01 6.36
CA ILE A 62 1.08 -8.43 5.37
C ILE A 62 0.57 -9.70 4.72
N HIS A 63 0.62 -9.73 3.39
CA HIS A 63 0.35 -10.90 2.56
C HIS A 63 1.64 -11.27 1.84
N ALA A 64 2.10 -12.51 2.07
CA ALA A 64 3.31 -13.07 1.47
C ALA A 64 2.94 -14.40 0.79
N GLY A 65 3.76 -14.80 -0.17
CA GLY A 65 3.53 -15.99 -0.99
C GLY A 65 3.25 -15.67 -2.46
N SER A 66 2.73 -16.65 -3.17
CA SER A 66 2.28 -16.52 -4.55
C SER A 66 1.15 -15.50 -4.69
N ASN A 67 0.94 -15.00 -5.92
CA ASN A 67 -0.18 -14.10 -6.21
C ASN A 67 -1.53 -14.70 -5.80
N LYS A 68 -1.71 -16.02 -5.97
CA LYS A 68 -2.91 -16.73 -5.53
C LYS A 68 -3.09 -16.65 -4.01
N GLU A 69 -2.06 -16.96 -3.23
CA GLU A 69 -2.12 -16.91 -1.76
C GLU A 69 -2.40 -15.50 -1.24
N ILE A 70 -1.79 -14.49 -1.87
CA ILE A 70 -2.06 -13.07 -1.58
C ILE A 70 -3.53 -12.73 -1.87
N CYS A 71 -4.04 -13.17 -3.02
CA CYS A 71 -5.43 -12.93 -3.42
C CYS A 71 -6.42 -13.64 -2.50
N ASP A 72 -6.15 -14.88 -2.10
CA ASP A 72 -6.97 -15.62 -1.16
C ASP A 72 -6.96 -14.94 0.22
N GLY A 73 -5.81 -14.40 0.66
CA GLY A 73 -5.66 -13.64 1.89
C GLY A 73 -6.50 -12.35 1.94
N PHE A 74 -6.78 -11.74 0.79
CA PHE A 74 -7.66 -10.57 0.69
C PHE A 74 -9.13 -10.87 0.96
N ALA A 75 -9.58 -12.09 0.67
CA ALA A 75 -10.99 -12.47 0.82
C ALA A 75 -11.47 -12.33 2.27
N ALA A 76 -10.60 -12.62 3.25
CA ALA A 76 -10.88 -12.44 4.68
C ALA A 76 -11.18 -10.99 5.09
N PHE A 77 -10.87 -10.02 4.22
CA PHE A 77 -11.07 -8.58 4.46
C PHE A 77 -12.16 -7.99 3.53
N GLY A 78 -12.94 -8.82 2.84
CA GLY A 78 -13.99 -8.38 1.91
C GLY A 78 -13.46 -7.89 0.56
N LEU A 79 -12.15 -8.02 0.31
CA LEU A 79 -11.52 -7.69 -0.96
C LEU A 79 -11.65 -8.91 -1.90
N ARG A 80 -12.64 -8.84 -2.79
CA ARG A 80 -12.93 -9.88 -3.79
C ARG A 80 -12.03 -9.70 -5.02
N ARG A 81 -11.94 -10.74 -5.87
CA ARG A 81 -11.16 -10.69 -7.13
C ARG A 81 -11.48 -9.48 -8.01
N VAL A 82 -12.74 -9.03 -8.03
CA VAL A 82 -13.18 -7.83 -8.78
C VAL A 82 -12.58 -6.50 -8.30
N HIS A 83 -12.00 -6.47 -7.10
CA HIS A 83 -11.35 -5.29 -6.52
C HIS A 83 -9.83 -5.37 -6.61
N VAL A 84 -9.27 -6.50 -7.06
CA VAL A 84 -7.84 -6.77 -7.06
C VAL A 84 -7.36 -6.82 -8.51
N ASP A 85 -6.21 -6.22 -8.77
CA ASP A 85 -5.63 -6.16 -10.12
C ASP A 85 -5.30 -7.56 -10.67
N ALA A 86 -5.40 -7.69 -11.99
CA ALA A 86 -5.10 -8.92 -12.73
C ALA A 86 -3.68 -9.44 -12.48
N ILE A 87 -2.68 -8.57 -12.25
CA ILE A 87 -1.30 -8.97 -11.91
C ILE A 87 -1.29 -9.84 -10.65
N CYS A 88 -2.18 -9.58 -9.69
CA CYS A 88 -2.34 -10.36 -8.48
C CYS A 88 -3.37 -11.50 -8.60
N HIS A 89 -3.71 -11.95 -9.82
CA HIS A 89 -4.78 -12.93 -10.10
C HIS A 89 -6.21 -12.46 -9.79
N GLY A 90 -6.39 -11.15 -9.57
CA GLY A 90 -7.71 -10.54 -9.53
C GLY A 90 -8.34 -10.43 -10.92
N SER A 91 -9.45 -9.71 -11.01
CA SER A 91 -10.15 -9.46 -12.27
C SER A 91 -10.32 -7.98 -12.57
N PHE A 92 -9.81 -7.10 -11.71
CA PHE A 92 -9.75 -5.67 -11.99
C PHE A 92 -8.65 -5.39 -13.02
N HIS A 93 -8.96 -4.58 -14.03
CA HIS A 93 -8.01 -4.21 -15.08
C HIS A 93 -7.59 -2.76 -14.82
N ASN A 94 -6.48 -2.57 -14.12
CA ASN A 94 -6.08 -1.26 -13.60
C ASN A 94 -5.78 -0.22 -14.68
N ASN A 95 -5.39 -0.63 -15.89
CA ASN A 95 -4.93 0.32 -16.92
C ASN A 95 -5.98 1.35 -17.32
N GLU A 96 -7.25 0.95 -17.50
CA GLU A 96 -8.31 1.87 -17.90
C GLU A 96 -8.82 2.72 -16.73
N THR A 97 -8.99 2.10 -15.55
CA THR A 97 -9.45 2.82 -14.37
C THR A 97 -8.41 3.81 -13.83
N LEU A 98 -7.12 3.44 -13.81
CA LEU A 98 -6.05 4.35 -13.42
C LEU A 98 -5.96 5.53 -14.39
N ARG A 99 -6.04 5.26 -15.69
CA ARG A 99 -6.01 6.33 -16.71
C ARG A 99 -7.20 7.27 -16.54
N ALA A 100 -8.41 6.74 -16.36
CA ALA A 100 -9.61 7.55 -16.12
C ALA A 100 -9.48 8.41 -14.85
N TRP A 101 -8.99 7.82 -13.76
CA TRP A 101 -8.75 8.52 -12.51
C TRP A 101 -7.72 9.65 -12.67
N LEU A 102 -6.60 9.39 -13.36
CA LEU A 102 -5.58 10.40 -13.65
C LEU A 102 -6.12 11.56 -14.50
N HIS A 103 -6.95 11.28 -15.51
CA HIS A 103 -7.60 12.33 -16.30
C HIS A 103 -8.54 13.19 -15.45
N GLN A 104 -9.37 12.56 -14.60
CA GLN A 104 -10.24 13.29 -13.69
C GLN A 104 -9.45 14.16 -12.71
N ARG A 105 -8.35 13.64 -12.16
CA ARG A 105 -7.46 14.37 -11.26
C ARG A 105 -6.87 15.61 -11.93
N ARG A 106 -6.37 15.48 -13.17
CA ARG A 106 -5.84 16.62 -13.94
C ARG A 106 -6.88 17.69 -14.20
N ALA A 107 -8.09 17.29 -14.61
CA ALA A 107 -9.18 18.23 -14.85
C ALA A 107 -9.55 19.02 -13.57
N LEU A 108 -9.53 18.36 -12.40
CA LEU A 108 -9.77 19.03 -11.12
C LEU A 108 -8.63 19.98 -10.73
N GLU A 109 -7.38 19.64 -11.07
CA GLU A 109 -6.22 20.50 -10.82
C GLU A 109 -6.22 21.74 -11.73
N GLU A 110 -6.60 21.60 -13.00
CA GLU A 110 -6.79 22.71 -13.94
C GLU A 110 -7.90 23.67 -13.48
N ILE A 111 -8.99 23.15 -12.89
CA ILE A 111 -10.06 23.99 -12.32
C ILE A 111 -9.63 24.67 -11.01
N ALA A 112 -8.77 24.02 -10.22
CA ALA A 112 -8.31 24.53 -8.93
C ALA A 112 -7.13 25.52 -9.03
N THR A 113 -6.59 25.72 -10.24
CA THR A 113 -5.50 26.66 -10.50
C THR A 113 -6.09 27.94 -11.11
N PRO A 114 -6.08 29.09 -10.41
CA PRO A 114 -6.62 30.34 -10.93
C PRO A 114 -5.82 30.90 -12.11
#